data_AF-A0A016WYY0-F1
#
_entry.id   AF-A0A016WYY0-F1
#
_cell.length_a   1.000
_cell.length_b   1.000
_cell.length_c   1.000
_cell.angle_alpha   90.00
_cell.angle_beta   90.00
_cell.angle_gamma   90.00
#
_symmetry.space_group_name_H-M   'P 1'
#
loop_
_entity.id
_entity.type
_entity.pdbx_description
1 polymer ?
#
loop_
_entity_poly.entity_id
_entity_poly.type
_entity_poly.pdbx_seq_one_letter_code
_entity_poly.pdbx_strand_id
1 'polypeptide(L)'
;MNVNELTETPRPTANILRYIGGATIHEPKRLDEKLNAILSERSKNVLFSLGSLAQSKDMPMRLKQDIIEAFASFPDTTFIWKYEEENDHILFEKYPNIHPLKWVPQVDLLADKRISLFITHAGMNSVLEAVFYGKPMVAIPLFVDQIVNAKNMNNRGLAVVIDKHDLSKDALVAAIRETLPANGYVTFNQQVCESKEEHFENIRG
;
A
#
# COMPACT_ATOMS: atom_id res chain seq x y z
N MET A 1 -11.30 40.60 -5.22
CA MET A 1 -11.01 42.03 -5.00
C MET A 1 -9.95 42.43 -6.00
N ASN A 2 -10.20 43.52 -6.72
CA ASN A 2 -9.28 44.10 -7.69
C ASN A 2 -8.26 44.95 -6.90
N VAL A 3 -7.04 44.44 -6.71
CA VAL A 3 -5.99 45.12 -5.94
C VAL A 3 -4.64 44.96 -6.61
N ASN A 4 -3.85 46.03 -6.53
CA ASN A 4 -2.61 46.29 -7.26
C ASN A 4 -1.39 45.94 -6.38
N GLU A 5 -0.44 45.22 -6.98
CA GLU A 5 0.79 44.64 -6.42
C GLU A 5 1.73 45.65 -5.72
N LEU A 6 1.53 46.95 -5.89
CA LEU A 6 2.40 48.00 -5.33
C LEU A 6 2.01 48.48 -3.93
N THR A 7 0.93 47.95 -3.34
CA THR A 7 0.37 48.47 -2.07
C THR A 7 0.45 47.52 -0.90
N GLU A 8 0.96 46.29 -1.09
CA GLU A 8 1.19 45.36 0.01
C GLU A 8 2.66 45.36 0.45
N THR A 9 2.86 45.32 1.77
CA THR A 9 4.14 44.94 2.37
C THR A 9 4.46 43.51 1.94
N PRO A 10 5.69 43.17 1.52
CA PRO A 10 6.04 41.81 1.16
C PRO A 10 5.77 40.88 2.35
N ARG A 11 4.73 40.04 2.25
CA ARG A 11 4.58 38.92 3.17
C ARG A 11 5.57 37.85 2.71
N PRO A 12 6.28 37.18 3.63
CA PRO A 12 7.03 35.99 3.26
C PRO A 12 6.04 34.96 2.71
N THR A 13 5.96 34.84 1.39
CA THR A 13 5.62 33.55 0.78
C THR A 13 6.73 32.62 1.25
N ALA A 14 6.36 31.50 1.87
CA ALA A 14 7.30 30.44 2.19
C ALA A 14 7.78 29.79 0.88
N ASN A 15 8.58 30.53 0.11
CA ASN A 15 9.48 29.99 -0.88
C ASN A 15 10.53 29.20 -0.11
N ILE A 16 10.22 27.91 0.07
CA ILE A 16 11.07 26.71 0.12
C ILE A 16 10.22 25.64 0.84
N LEU A 17 9.13 25.22 0.20
CA LEU A 17 8.63 23.86 0.41
C LEU A 17 9.05 23.06 -0.81
N ARG A 18 10.29 22.55 -0.79
CA ARG A 18 10.70 21.51 -1.72
C ARG A 18 10.07 20.20 -1.23
N TYR A 19 9.10 19.69 -1.96
CA TYR A 19 8.56 18.35 -1.72
C TYR A 19 9.65 17.32 -2.05
N ILE A 20 10.45 16.96 -1.06
CA ILE A 20 11.37 15.80 -1.15
C ILE A 20 10.55 14.52 -0.89
N GLY A 21 9.41 14.38 -1.57
CA GLY A 21 8.58 13.18 -1.49
C GLY A 21 9.31 12.04 -2.18
N GLY A 22 9.98 11.17 -1.41
CA GLY A 22 10.63 9.97 -1.93
C GLY A 22 12.16 9.92 -1.87
N ALA A 23 12.88 10.94 -1.38
CA ALA A 23 14.35 10.80 -1.23
C ALA A 23 14.77 9.78 -0.17
N THR A 24 13.84 9.36 0.69
CA THR A 24 14.05 8.25 1.64
C THR A 24 13.77 6.88 1.02
N ILE A 25 13.20 6.82 -0.19
CA ILE A 25 12.96 5.57 -0.92
C ILE A 25 14.28 5.20 -1.59
N HIS A 26 14.91 4.13 -1.11
CA HIS A 26 16.13 3.63 -1.72
C HIS A 26 15.86 3.01 -3.09
N GLU A 27 16.89 2.88 -3.92
CA GLU A 27 16.78 2.13 -5.17
C GLU A 27 16.41 0.66 -4.89
N PRO A 28 15.37 0.13 -5.55
CA PRO A 28 14.90 -1.21 -5.28
C PRO A 28 15.92 -2.23 -5.77
N LYS A 29 16.15 -3.27 -4.98
CA LYS A 29 17.02 -4.38 -5.33
C LYS A 29 16.23 -5.47 -6.06
N ARG A 30 16.94 -6.32 -6.78
CA ARG A 30 16.34 -7.51 -7.39
C ARG A 30 15.85 -8.45 -6.30
N LEU A 31 14.60 -8.89 -6.41
CA LEU A 31 14.02 -9.90 -5.52
C LEU A 31 14.79 -11.22 -5.62
N ASP A 32 14.88 -11.94 -4.51
CA ASP A 32 15.51 -13.26 -4.46
C ASP A 32 14.70 -14.32 -5.25
N GLU A 33 15.28 -15.51 -5.43
CA GLU A 33 14.64 -16.58 -6.17
C GLU A 33 13.33 -17.05 -5.52
N LYS A 34 13.27 -17.05 -4.18
CA LYS A 34 12.09 -17.46 -3.41
C LYS A 34 10.90 -16.53 -3.69
N LEU A 35 11.08 -15.22 -3.58
CA LEU A 35 10.03 -14.24 -3.87
C LEU A 35 9.66 -14.25 -5.35
N ASN A 36 10.62 -14.43 -6.26
CA ASN A 36 10.32 -14.59 -7.68
C ASN A 36 9.43 -15.80 -7.96
N ALA A 37 9.68 -16.94 -7.31
CA ALA A 37 8.85 -18.13 -7.43
C ALA A 37 7.43 -17.86 -6.92
N ILE A 38 7.30 -17.30 -5.71
CA ILE A 38 5.99 -16.95 -5.10
C ILE A 38 5.18 -16.03 -6.02
N LEU A 39 5.81 -14.97 -6.53
CA LEU A 39 5.15 -13.98 -7.40
C LEU A 39 4.75 -14.53 -8.78
N SER A 40 5.24 -15.72 -9.15
CA SER A 40 4.96 -16.37 -10.42
C SER A 40 3.91 -17.49 -10.32
N GLU A 41 3.46 -17.82 -9.11
CA GLU A 41 2.46 -18.89 -8.89
C GLU A 41 1.09 -18.55 -9.47
N ARG A 42 0.72 -17.26 -9.47
CA ARG A 42 -0.62 -16.77 -9.83
C ARG A 42 -0.58 -15.47 -10.59
N SER A 43 -1.73 -15.11 -11.16
CA SER A 43 -1.87 -13.93 -12.04
C SER A 43 -1.82 -12.60 -11.29
N LYS A 44 -2.26 -12.56 -10.03
CA LYS A 44 -2.32 -11.36 -9.20
C LYS A 44 -1.53 -11.58 -7.91
N ASN A 45 -0.88 -10.53 -7.41
CA ASN A 45 -0.12 -10.60 -6.18
C ASN A 45 -0.46 -9.42 -5.27
N VAL A 46 -0.71 -9.71 -3.99
CA VAL A 46 -1.05 -8.72 -2.96
C VAL A 46 -0.01 -8.77 -1.86
N LEU A 47 0.51 -7.61 -1.48
CA LEU A 47 1.34 -7.48 -0.29
C LEU A 47 0.47 -7.02 0.88
N PHE A 48 0.50 -7.73 2.01
CA PHE A 48 -0.15 -7.33 3.26
C PHE A 48 0.90 -7.06 4.34
N SER A 49 0.95 -5.82 4.84
CA SER A 49 1.92 -5.38 5.86
C SER A 49 1.36 -4.27 6.75
N LEU A 50 1.30 -4.51 8.05
CA LEU A 50 0.84 -3.54 9.05
C LEU A 50 1.99 -2.76 9.73
N GLY A 51 3.18 -2.80 9.14
CA GLY A 51 4.38 -2.15 9.67
C GLY A 51 5.12 -2.99 10.71
N SER A 52 6.01 -2.36 11.47
CA SER A 52 6.84 -3.02 12.50
C SER A 52 6.29 -2.86 13.92
N LEU A 53 5.55 -1.79 14.18
CA LEU A 53 4.98 -1.50 15.51
C LEU A 53 3.76 -2.36 15.83
N ALA A 54 2.92 -2.63 14.82
CA ALA A 54 1.79 -3.52 14.93
C ALA A 54 2.11 -4.83 14.21
N GLN A 55 2.51 -5.84 14.98
CA GLN A 55 2.87 -7.15 14.44
C GLN A 55 1.62 -7.97 14.16
N SER A 56 1.57 -8.64 13.02
CA SER A 56 0.43 -9.47 12.61
C SER A 56 0.20 -10.64 13.57
N LYS A 57 1.28 -11.15 14.18
CA LYS A 57 1.18 -12.24 15.18
C LYS A 57 0.38 -11.85 16.43
N ASP A 58 0.30 -10.56 16.76
CA ASP A 58 -0.39 -10.07 17.96
C ASP A 58 -1.87 -9.76 17.69
N MET A 59 -2.35 -9.94 16.45
CA MET A 59 -3.77 -9.78 16.14
C MET A 59 -4.63 -10.82 16.86
N PRO A 60 -5.85 -10.46 17.30
CA PRO A 60 -6.81 -11.44 17.82
C PRO A 60 -7.04 -12.57 16.81
N MET A 61 -7.13 -13.81 17.29
CA MET A 61 -7.29 -14.99 16.43
C MET A 61 -8.49 -14.87 15.49
N ARG A 62 -9.59 -14.29 15.96
CA ARG A 62 -10.77 -14.00 15.15
C ARG A 62 -10.43 -13.15 13.91
N LEU A 63 -9.67 -12.07 14.08
CA LEU A 63 -9.27 -11.20 12.97
C LEU A 63 -8.30 -11.92 12.03
N LYS A 64 -7.38 -12.73 12.56
CA LYS A 64 -6.51 -13.57 11.72
C LYS A 64 -7.35 -14.50 10.83
N GLN A 65 -8.35 -15.18 11.40
CA GLN A 65 -9.27 -16.05 10.67
C GLN A 65 -10.06 -15.30 9.61
N ASP A 66 -10.63 -14.14 9.96
CA ASP A 66 -11.36 -13.29 9.01
C ASP A 66 -10.49 -12.89 7.80
N ILE A 67 -9.22 -12.50 8.04
CA ILE A 67 -8.26 -12.16 6.97
C ILE A 67 -7.91 -13.39 6.13
N ILE A 68 -7.62 -14.53 6.76
CA ILE A 68 -7.30 -15.79 6.08
C ILE A 68 -8.45 -16.21 5.16
N GLU A 69 -9.68 -16.20 5.66
CA GLU A 69 -10.87 -16.55 4.88
C GLU A 69 -11.15 -15.56 3.75
N ALA A 70 -10.89 -14.27 3.98
CA ALA A 70 -10.98 -13.26 2.93
C ALA A 70 -9.99 -13.57 1.80
N PHE A 71 -8.71 -13.83 2.12
CA PHE A 71 -7.68 -14.16 1.14
C PHE A 71 -7.98 -15.47 0.41
N ALA A 72 -8.48 -16.49 1.12
CA ALA A 72 -8.90 -17.76 0.52
C ALA A 72 -10.02 -17.60 -0.53
N SER A 73 -10.79 -16.51 -0.46
CA SER A 73 -11.86 -16.20 -1.43
C SER A 73 -11.33 -15.71 -2.79
N PHE A 74 -10.01 -15.60 -2.96
CA PHE A 74 -9.35 -15.17 -4.21
C PHE A 74 -8.33 -16.22 -4.70
N PRO A 75 -8.78 -17.33 -5.32
CA PRO A 75 -7.91 -18.45 -5.70
C PRO A 75 -6.83 -18.08 -6.72
N ASP A 76 -7.08 -17.09 -7.57
CA ASP A 76 -6.15 -16.59 -8.60
C ASP A 76 -5.19 -15.51 -8.11
N THR A 77 -5.18 -15.24 -6.80
CA THR A 77 -4.37 -14.18 -6.17
C THR A 77 -3.46 -14.73 -5.09
N THR A 78 -2.17 -14.45 -5.21
CA THR A 78 -1.16 -14.76 -4.19
C THR A 78 -1.11 -13.62 -3.18
N PHE A 79 -1.14 -13.94 -1.89
CA PHE A 79 -1.03 -12.99 -0.79
C PHE A 79 0.29 -13.20 -0.05
N ILE A 80 1.20 -12.24 -0.14
CA ILE A 80 2.39 -12.18 0.69
C ILE A 80 2.01 -11.44 1.97
N TRP A 81 2.00 -12.15 3.10
CA TRP A 81 1.62 -11.58 4.39
C TRP A 81 2.85 -11.46 5.28
N LYS A 82 3.25 -10.22 5.60
CA LYS A 82 4.26 -9.97 6.64
C LYS A 82 3.76 -10.45 8.02
N TYR A 83 4.32 -11.56 8.52
CA TYR A 83 3.83 -12.26 9.71
C TYR A 83 4.97 -12.78 10.59
N GLU A 84 5.08 -12.28 11.82
CA GLU A 84 6.30 -12.35 12.64
C GLU A 84 6.51 -13.67 13.41
N GLU A 85 5.52 -14.56 13.47
CA GLU A 85 5.56 -15.82 14.21
C GLU A 85 5.58 -17.04 13.27
N GLU A 86 6.66 -17.81 13.30
CA GLU A 86 6.85 -18.99 12.43
C GLU A 86 6.07 -20.21 12.94
N ASN A 87 5.80 -20.29 14.25
CA ASN A 87 5.08 -21.42 14.84
C ASN A 87 3.59 -21.46 14.45
N ASP A 88 3.05 -20.35 13.96
CA ASP A 88 1.65 -20.23 13.49
C ASP A 88 1.43 -20.80 12.08
N HIS A 89 2.41 -21.50 11.48
CA HIS A 89 2.32 -22.11 10.14
C HIS A 89 1.03 -22.90 9.88
N ILE A 90 0.54 -23.62 10.90
CA ILE A 90 -0.70 -24.42 10.85
C ILE A 90 -1.95 -23.61 10.46
N LEU A 91 -1.95 -22.29 10.71
CA LEU A 91 -3.04 -21.40 10.30
C LEU A 91 -3.14 -21.26 8.78
N PHE A 92 -2.02 -21.46 8.06
CA PHE A 92 -1.87 -21.16 6.64
C PHE A 92 -1.79 -22.41 5.75
N GLU A 93 -1.51 -23.60 6.30
CA GLU A 93 -1.28 -24.83 5.53
C GLU A 93 -2.41 -25.18 4.54
N LYS A 94 -3.65 -24.86 4.90
CA LYS A 94 -4.83 -25.15 4.06
C LYS A 94 -5.05 -24.13 2.94
N TYR A 95 -4.25 -23.07 2.90
CA TYR A 95 -4.45 -21.90 2.05
C TYR A 95 -3.21 -21.66 1.18
N PRO A 96 -3.05 -22.42 0.07
CA PRO A 96 -1.84 -22.39 -0.75
C PRO A 96 -1.61 -21.05 -1.47
N ASN A 97 -2.54 -20.10 -1.35
CA ASN A 97 -2.42 -18.76 -1.89
C ASN A 97 -1.94 -17.73 -0.86
N ILE A 98 -1.69 -18.13 0.38
CA ILE A 98 -1.22 -17.26 1.45
C ILE A 98 0.20 -17.65 1.83
N HIS A 99 1.13 -16.70 1.72
CA HIS A 99 2.54 -16.87 2.01
C HIS A 99 2.93 -16.00 3.20
N PRO A 100 2.89 -16.53 4.44
CA PRO A 100 3.36 -15.81 5.61
C PRO A 100 4.90 -15.70 5.58
N LEU A 101 5.41 -14.48 5.62
CA LEU A 101 6.84 -14.19 5.65
C LEU A 101 7.17 -13.30 6.85
N LYS A 102 8.10 -13.75 7.69
CA LYS A 102 8.57 -12.97 8.86
C LYS A 102 9.11 -11.59 8.51
N TRP A 103 9.78 -11.50 7.38
CA TRP A 103 10.33 -10.27 6.84
C TRP A 103 10.08 -10.21 5.33
N VAL A 104 9.85 -9.00 4.84
CA VAL A 104 9.63 -8.74 3.41
C VAL A 104 10.43 -7.51 2.98
N PRO A 105 11.07 -7.53 1.79
CA PRO A 105 11.69 -6.35 1.21
C PRO A 105 10.58 -5.47 0.60
N GLN A 106 9.88 -4.71 1.46
CA GLN A 106 8.65 -3.99 1.08
C GLN A 106 8.84 -3.09 -0.14
N VAL A 107 9.89 -2.27 -0.16
CA VAL A 107 10.17 -1.35 -1.27
C VAL A 107 10.43 -2.12 -2.57
N ASP A 108 11.20 -3.20 -2.52
CA ASP A 108 11.52 -4.02 -3.70
C ASP A 108 10.26 -4.72 -4.24
N LEU A 109 9.39 -5.22 -3.35
CA LEU A 109 8.09 -5.79 -3.72
C LEU A 109 7.18 -4.72 -4.33
N LEU A 110 7.06 -3.55 -3.70
CA LEU A 110 6.25 -2.45 -4.23
C LEU A 110 6.80 -1.93 -5.56
N ALA A 111 8.10 -2.05 -5.84
CA ALA A 111 8.68 -1.71 -7.13
C ALA A 111 8.38 -2.76 -8.22
N ASP A 112 8.11 -4.02 -7.86
CA ASP A 112 7.85 -5.09 -8.82
C ASP A 112 6.48 -4.92 -9.49
N LYS A 113 6.45 -5.03 -10.82
CA LYS A 113 5.23 -4.85 -11.64
C LYS A 113 4.16 -5.92 -11.34
N ARG A 114 4.54 -7.08 -10.83
CA ARG A 114 3.61 -8.19 -10.50
C ARG A 114 2.80 -7.93 -9.24
N ILE A 115 3.26 -7.05 -8.33
CA ILE A 115 2.44 -6.60 -7.19
C ILE A 115 1.29 -5.75 -7.72
N SER A 116 0.07 -6.23 -7.46
CA SER A 116 -1.18 -5.64 -7.94
C SER A 116 -1.84 -4.74 -6.90
N LEU A 117 -1.63 -5.01 -5.61
CA LEU A 117 -2.28 -4.30 -4.50
C LEU A 117 -1.40 -4.33 -3.25
N PHE A 118 -1.44 -3.25 -2.48
CA PHE A 118 -0.83 -3.17 -1.16
C PHE A 118 -1.88 -2.96 -0.06
N ILE A 119 -2.02 -3.91 0.84
CA ILE A 119 -2.86 -3.77 2.04
C ILE A 119 -1.97 -3.33 3.19
N THR A 120 -2.28 -2.17 3.77
CA THR A 120 -1.37 -1.47 4.69
C THR A 120 -2.08 -0.81 5.84
N HIS A 121 -1.37 -0.65 6.96
CA HIS A 121 -1.79 0.21 8.07
C HIS A 121 -1.71 1.72 7.78
N ALA A 122 -1.32 2.14 6.56
CA ALA A 122 -1.20 3.55 6.16
C ALA A 122 -0.18 4.39 6.96
N GLY A 123 0.90 3.76 7.45
CA GLY A 123 2.07 4.49 7.92
C GLY A 123 2.68 5.35 6.79
N MET A 124 3.14 6.57 7.12
CA MET A 124 3.53 7.58 6.11
C MET A 124 4.57 7.06 5.10
N ASN A 125 5.62 6.38 5.56
CA ASN A 125 6.64 5.82 4.66
C ASN A 125 6.06 4.80 3.69
N SER A 126 5.21 3.89 4.19
CA SER A 126 4.57 2.86 3.37
C SER A 126 3.60 3.47 2.35
N VAL A 127 2.90 4.55 2.71
CA VAL A 127 2.07 5.32 1.79
C VAL A 127 2.93 5.97 0.70
N LEU A 128 4.04 6.62 1.08
CA LEU A 128 4.95 7.25 0.11
C LEU A 128 5.53 6.24 -0.87
N GLU A 129 5.98 5.07 -0.40
CA GLU A 129 6.48 3.98 -1.25
C GLU A 129 5.42 3.48 -2.23
N ALA A 130 4.21 3.22 -1.75
CA ALA A 130 3.11 2.74 -2.59
C ALA A 130 2.72 3.76 -3.66
N VAL A 131 2.58 5.04 -3.28
CA VAL A 131 2.29 6.13 -4.21
C VAL A 131 3.43 6.28 -5.22
N PHE A 132 4.69 6.23 -4.77
CA PHE A 132 5.86 6.36 -5.64
C PHE A 132 5.88 5.27 -6.72
N TYR A 133 5.57 4.02 -6.38
CA TYR A 133 5.50 2.92 -7.35
C TYR A 133 4.12 2.73 -8.00
N GLY A 134 3.17 3.62 -7.75
CA GLY A 134 1.82 3.58 -8.34
C GLY A 134 1.02 2.35 -7.93
N LYS A 135 1.19 1.88 -6.69
CA LYS A 135 0.46 0.74 -6.14
C LYS A 135 -0.82 1.19 -5.46
N PRO A 136 -1.98 0.64 -5.86
CA PRO A 136 -3.21 0.93 -5.16
C PRO A 136 -3.20 0.30 -3.77
N MET A 137 -4.03 0.85 -2.88
CA MET A 137 -4.03 0.44 -1.47
C MET A 137 -5.39 0.05 -0.93
N VAL A 138 -5.40 -0.93 -0.03
CA VAL A 138 -6.44 -1.03 1.01
C VAL A 138 -5.78 -0.60 2.33
N ALA A 139 -6.32 0.45 2.95
CA ALA A 139 -5.77 1.04 4.16
C ALA A 139 -6.58 0.64 5.39
N ILE A 140 -5.91 0.05 6.38
CA ILE A 140 -6.47 -0.36 7.68
C ILE A 140 -5.74 0.40 8.79
N PRO A 141 -6.02 1.70 9.00
CA PRO A 141 -5.28 2.51 9.95
C PRO A 141 -5.45 2.00 11.39
N LEU A 142 -4.34 1.85 12.11
CA LEU A 142 -4.31 1.30 13.47
C LEU A 142 -4.20 2.41 14.54
N PHE A 143 -3.47 3.49 14.21
CA PHE A 143 -3.19 4.64 15.07
C PHE A 143 -3.65 5.97 14.46
N VAL A 144 -3.62 7.04 15.26
CA VAL A 144 -4.26 8.34 14.95
C VAL A 144 -3.69 9.00 13.69
N ASP A 145 -2.36 9.05 13.56
CA ASP A 145 -1.68 9.64 12.41
C ASP A 145 -1.99 8.87 11.11
N GLN A 146 -2.13 7.55 11.20
CA GLN A 146 -2.48 6.68 10.06
C GLN A 146 -3.89 6.94 9.53
N ILE A 147 -4.84 7.30 10.41
CA ILE A 147 -6.21 7.65 9.98
C ILE A 147 -6.19 8.86 9.06
N VAL A 148 -5.35 9.87 9.36
CA VAL A 148 -5.22 11.06 8.52
C VAL A 148 -4.60 10.70 7.17
N ASN A 149 -3.56 9.87 7.16
CA ASN A 149 -2.95 9.40 5.91
C ASN A 149 -3.94 8.61 5.05
N ALA A 150 -4.67 7.65 5.65
CA ALA A 150 -5.66 6.83 4.98
C ALA A 150 -6.78 7.69 4.37
N LYS A 151 -7.32 8.66 5.12
CA LYS A 151 -8.33 9.61 4.62
C LYS A 151 -7.81 10.44 3.45
N ASN A 152 -6.57 10.93 3.54
CA ASN A 152 -5.95 11.69 2.45
C ASN A 152 -5.78 10.85 1.18
N MET A 153 -5.43 9.57 1.31
CA MET A 153 -5.34 8.66 0.17
C MET A 153 -6.72 8.34 -0.41
N ASN A 154 -7.73 8.10 0.43
CA ASN A 154 -9.11 7.88 0.00
C ASN A 154 -9.67 9.08 -0.78
N ASN A 155 -9.46 10.29 -0.27
CA ASN A 155 -9.92 11.53 -0.93
C ASN A 155 -9.25 11.77 -2.29
N ARG A 156 -8.05 11.22 -2.49
CA ARG A 156 -7.33 11.23 -3.77
C ARG A 156 -7.70 10.06 -4.68
N GLY A 157 -8.60 9.19 -4.21
CA GLY A 157 -8.95 7.94 -4.87
C GLY A 157 -7.74 7.03 -5.04
N LEU A 158 -6.84 6.96 -4.05
CA LEU A 158 -5.60 6.14 -4.01
C LEU A 158 -5.69 4.94 -3.04
N ALA A 159 -6.71 4.90 -2.19
CA ALA A 159 -6.94 3.78 -1.28
C ALA A 159 -8.43 3.59 -0.99
N VAL A 160 -8.84 2.35 -0.77
CA VAL A 160 -10.08 2.02 -0.03
C VAL A 160 -9.73 1.91 1.46
N VAL A 161 -10.52 2.52 2.34
CA VAL A 161 -10.24 2.54 3.78
C VAL A 161 -11.20 1.64 4.54
N ILE A 162 -10.66 0.78 5.40
CA ILE A 162 -11.42 -0.04 6.33
C ILE A 162 -11.05 0.41 7.75
N ASP A 163 -12.04 0.81 8.54
CA ASP A 163 -11.81 1.03 9.97
C ASP A 163 -11.43 -0.31 10.63
N LYS A 164 -10.40 -0.31 11.47
CA LYS A 164 -9.93 -1.53 12.15
C LYS A 164 -11.03 -2.22 12.98
N HIS A 165 -12.03 -1.47 13.43
CA HIS A 165 -13.17 -1.99 14.19
C HIS A 165 -14.21 -2.69 13.31
N ASP A 166 -14.23 -2.34 12.03
CA ASP A 166 -15.11 -2.92 11.00
C ASP A 166 -14.40 -4.01 10.17
N LEU A 167 -13.11 -4.25 10.45
CA LEU A 167 -12.33 -5.28 9.79
C LEU A 167 -12.97 -6.65 10.03
N SER A 168 -13.43 -7.23 8.93
CA SER A 168 -14.06 -8.54 8.85
C SER A 168 -13.75 -9.15 7.49
N LYS A 169 -14.05 -10.44 7.34
CA LYS A 169 -13.91 -11.15 6.07
C LYS A 169 -14.61 -10.40 4.92
N ASP A 170 -15.89 -10.07 5.11
CA ASP A 170 -16.72 -9.49 4.07
C ASP A 170 -16.26 -8.08 3.69
N ALA A 171 -15.89 -7.26 4.70
CA ALA A 171 -15.34 -5.93 4.47
C ALA A 171 -14.03 -5.99 3.67
N LEU A 172 -13.14 -6.92 4.01
CA LEU A 172 -11.86 -7.07 3.32
C LEU A 172 -12.04 -7.62 1.90
N VAL A 173 -12.94 -8.59 1.69
CA VAL A 173 -13.28 -9.09 0.35
C VAL A 173 -13.86 -7.98 -0.52
N ALA A 174 -14.77 -7.17 0.02
CA ALA A 174 -15.36 -6.04 -0.70
C ALA A 174 -14.28 -5.04 -1.11
N ALA A 175 -13.42 -4.62 -0.18
CA ALA A 175 -12.35 -3.68 -0.46
C ALA A 175 -11.34 -4.20 -1.49
N ILE A 176 -10.95 -5.48 -1.42
CA ILE A 176 -10.05 -6.09 -2.41
C ILE A 176 -10.73 -6.14 -3.79
N ARG A 177 -12.02 -6.48 -3.88
CA ARG A 177 -12.74 -6.51 -5.17
C ARG A 177 -12.89 -5.13 -5.79
N GLU A 178 -13.15 -4.13 -4.97
CA GLU A 178 -13.21 -2.72 -5.40
C GLU A 178 -11.85 -2.24 -5.92
N THR A 179 -10.78 -2.58 -5.20
CA THR A 179 -9.42 -2.14 -5.53
C THR A 179 -8.76 -2.99 -6.62
N LEU A 180 -9.23 -4.22 -6.86
CA LEU A 180 -8.62 -5.18 -7.78
C LEU A 180 -9.70 -5.93 -8.61
N PRO A 181 -10.42 -5.24 -9.51
CA PRO A 181 -11.50 -5.82 -10.29
C PRO A 181 -11.04 -6.99 -11.19
N ALA A 182 -11.98 -7.89 -11.50
CA ALA A 182 -11.71 -9.09 -12.30
C ALA A 182 -11.32 -8.76 -13.76
N ASN A 183 -11.93 -7.73 -14.37
CA ASN A 183 -11.85 -7.44 -15.81
C ASN A 183 -11.00 -6.21 -16.18
N GLY A 184 -9.97 -5.92 -15.39
CA GLY A 184 -8.96 -4.91 -15.77
C GLY A 184 -9.26 -3.49 -15.31
N TYR A 185 -8.21 -2.68 -15.51
CA TYR A 185 -7.89 -1.33 -15.04
C TYR A 185 -8.62 -0.86 -13.79
N VAL A 186 -7.86 -0.83 -12.71
CA VAL A 186 -8.24 -0.01 -11.58
C VAL A 186 -8.20 1.45 -12.00
N THR A 187 -9.30 2.17 -11.76
CA THR A 187 -9.43 3.61 -12.03
C THR A 187 -8.66 4.44 -11.00
N PHE A 188 -7.48 3.98 -10.60
CA PHE A 188 -6.56 4.77 -9.80
C PHE A 188 -5.94 5.82 -10.72
N ASN A 189 -6.45 7.06 -10.62
CA ASN A 189 -6.15 8.18 -11.51
C ASN A 189 -4.66 8.28 -11.86
N GLN A 190 -4.40 8.27 -13.17
CA GLN A 190 -3.11 8.37 -13.83
C GLN A 190 -2.35 9.68 -13.55
N GLN A 191 -2.97 10.62 -12.83
CA GLN A 191 -2.43 11.94 -12.45
C GLN A 191 -1.12 11.87 -11.65
N VAL A 192 -0.90 10.82 -10.84
CA VAL A 192 0.37 10.69 -10.10
C VAL A 192 1.52 10.26 -11.01
N CYS A 193 1.26 9.44 -12.04
CA CYS A 193 2.29 9.03 -12.99
C CYS A 193 2.65 10.15 -13.97
N GLU A 194 1.68 10.97 -14.41
CA GLU A 194 1.93 12.11 -15.31
C GLU A 194 2.80 13.18 -14.65
N SER A 195 2.64 13.39 -13.32
CA SER A 195 3.52 14.30 -12.56
C SER A 195 4.98 13.86 -12.47
N LYS A 196 5.29 12.59 -12.80
CA LYS A 196 6.67 12.07 -12.84
C LYS A 196 7.44 12.60 -14.05
N GLU A 197 6.82 12.64 -15.23
CA GLU A 197 7.50 13.08 -16.46
C GLU A 197 7.88 14.56 -16.37
N GLU A 198 6.97 15.42 -15.91
CA GLU A 198 7.27 16.86 -15.73
C GLU A 198 8.33 17.14 -14.65
N HIS A 199 8.37 16.36 -13.57
CA HIS A 199 9.33 16.60 -12.48
C HIS A 199 10.74 16.10 -12.81
N PHE A 200 10.88 14.98 -13.52
CA PHE A 200 12.20 14.49 -13.95
C PHE A 200 12.79 15.29 -15.13
N GLU A 201 11.96 15.85 -16.01
CA GLU A 201 12.42 16.78 -17.06
C GLU A 201 12.93 18.10 -16.47
N ASN A 202 12.25 18.66 -15.46
CA ASN A 202 12.68 19.90 -14.79
C ASN A 202 13.95 19.78 -13.92
N ILE A 203 14.41 18.55 -13.62
CA ILE A 203 15.66 18.32 -12.88
C ILE A 203 16.85 18.09 -13.82
N ARG A 204 16.59 17.79 -15.10
CA ARG A 204 17.62 17.57 -16.14
C ARG A 204 17.81 18.78 -17.08
N GLY A 205 17.01 19.84 -16.92
CA GLY A 205 17.13 21.11 -17.64
C GLY A 205 17.99 22.13 -16.91
#